data_AF-A0A3M2BNC5-F1
#
_entry.id   AF-A0A3M2BNC5-F1
#
_cell.length_a   1.000
_cell.length_b   1.000
_cell.length_c   1.000
_cell.angle_alpha   90.00
_cell.angle_beta   90.00
_cell.angle_gamma   90.00
#
_symmetry.space_group_name_H-M   'P 1'
#
loop_
_entity.id
_entity.type
_entity.pdbx_description
1 polymer ?
#
loop_
_entity_poly.entity_id
_entity_poly.type
_entity_poly.pdbx_seq_one_letter_code
_entity_poly.pdbx_strand_id
1 'polypeptide(L)' 'MSHTDDTPLMRQWREVKGRHPDALVFFRVGDFYEMF' A
#
# COMPACT_ATOMS: atom_id res chain seq x y z
N MET A 1 -6.81 18.80 3.12
CA MET A 1 -6.54 18.08 4.38
C MET A 1 -5.23 17.33 4.19
N SER A 2 -4.15 17.78 4.83
CA SER A 2 -2.87 17.06 4.78
C SER A 2 -3.05 15.76 5.55
N HIS A 3 -3.10 14.62 4.84
CA HIS A 3 -3.08 13.29 5.47
C HIS A 3 -1.67 13.06 6.00
N THR A 4 -1.38 13.65 7.16
CA THR A 4 -0.11 13.47 7.89
C THR A 4 0.12 12.01 8.29
N ASP A 5 -0.92 11.16 8.19
CA ASP A 5 -0.88 9.72 8.45
C ASP A 5 -0.53 8.86 7.23
N ASP A 6 -0.36 9.44 6.04
CA ASP A 6 0.09 8.69 4.86
C ASP A 6 1.59 8.49 4.92
N THR A 7 2.00 7.41 5.60
CA THR A 7 3.35 6.91 5.46
C THR A 7 3.68 6.73 3.97
N PRO A 8 4.94 6.91 3.55
CA PRO A 8 5.33 6.72 2.15
C PRO A 8 4.87 5.36 1.58
N LEU A 9 4.83 4.32 2.42
CA LEU A 9 4.33 2.99 2.10
C LEU A 9 2.83 2.99 1.78
N MET A 10 2.01 3.66 2.59
CA MET A 10 0.56 3.73 2.38
C MET A 10 0.18 4.50 1.12
N ARG A 11 0.98 5.51 0.75
CA ARG A 11 0.81 6.20 -0.54
C ARG A 11 1.01 5.24 -1.72
N GLN A 12 2.08 4.44 -1.69
CA GLN A 12 2.36 3.44 -2.72
C GLN A 12 1.29 2.36 -2.77
N TRP A 13 0.84 1.87 -1.60
CA TRP A 13 -0.24 0.88 -1.54
C TRP A 13 -1.53 1.40 -2.17
N ARG A 14 -1.95 2.63 -1.86
CA ARG A 14 -3.18 3.21 -2.44
C ARG A 14 -3.08 3.40 -3.94
N GLU A 15 -1.92 3.79 -4.46
CA GLU A 15 -1.71 3.92 -5.91
C GLU A 15 -1.89 2.57 -6.63
N VAL A 16 -1.25 1.52 -6.10
CA VAL A 16 -1.34 0.16 -6.67
C VAL A 16 -2.76 -0.39 -6.52
N LYS A 17 -3.39 -0.21 -5.36
CA LYS A 17 -4.76 -0.68 -5.09
C LYS A 17 -5.80 0.08 -5.92
N GLY A 18 -5.61 1.37 -6.18
CA GLY A 18 -6.48 2.14 -7.08
C GLY A 18 -6.42 1.65 -8.53
N ARG A 19 -5.25 1.17 -8.98
CA ARG A 19 -5.08 0.57 -10.31
C ARG A 19 -5.63 -0.86 -10.40
N HIS A 20 -5.66 -1.57 -9.27
CA HIS A 20 -6.11 -2.96 -9.18
C HIS A 20 -7.05 -3.15 -7.97
N PRO A 21 -8.27 -2.59 -8.01
CA PRO A 21 -9.18 -2.60 -6.86
C PRO A 21 -9.54 -4.00 -6.39
N ASP A 22 -9.59 -4.95 -7.32
CA ASP A 22 -10.04 -6.33 -7.05
C ASP A 22 -8.88 -7.28 -6.72
N ALA A 23 -7.62 -6.81 -6.83
CA ALA A 23 -6.44 -7.63 -6.61
C ALA A 23 -5.98 -7.60 -5.14
N LEU A 24 -5.45 -8.72 -4.66
CA LEU A 24 -4.69 -8.76 -3.41
C LEU A 24 -3.29 -8.20 -3.67
N VAL A 25 -2.89 -7.21 -2.87
CA VAL A 25 -1.58 -6.57 -2.98
C VAL A 25 -0.70 -7.03 -1.84
N PHE A 26 0.39 -7.71 -2.17
CA PHE A 26 1.42 -8.12 -1.22
C PHE A 26 2.60 -7.14 -1.27
N PHE A 27 2.88 -6.48 -0.16
CA PHE A 27 4.05 -5.62 -0.02
C PHE A 27 5.20 -6.40 0.61
N ARG A 28 6.33 -6.49 -0.10
CA ARG A 28 7.53 -7.12 0.45
C ARG A 28 8.22 -6.17 1.42
N VAL A 29 8.29 -6.58 2.68
CA VAL A 29 9.02 -5.88 3.75
C VAL A 29 10.08 -6.83 4.28
N GLY A 30 11.29 -6.73 3.73
CA GLY A 30 12.40 -7.64 4.04
C GLY A 30 12.12 -9.07 3.56
N ASP A 31 12.01 -9.99 4.52
CA ASP A 31 11.78 -11.43 4.28
C ASP A 31 10.29 -11.81 4.30
N PHE A 32 9.40 -10.86 4.59
CA PHE A 32 7.95 -11.11 4.69
C PHE A 32 7.16 -10.32 3.66
N TYR A 33 5.93 -10.78 3.44
CA TYR A 33 4.92 -10.04 2.69
C TYR A 33 3.82 -9.60 3.65
N GLU A 34 3.56 -8.29 3.67
CA GLU A 34 2.44 -7.70 4.40
C GLU A 34 1.28 -7.40 3.45
N MET A 35 0.07 -7.60 3.97
CA MET A 35 -1.16 -7.17 3.33
C MET A 35 -1.73 -6.03 4.16
N PHE A 36 -2.11 -4.95 3.48
CA PHE A 36 -2.87 -3.85 4.05
C PHE A 36 -4.26 -3.81 3.43
#